data_AF-A0ABD2KSG7-F1
#
_entry.id   AF-A0ABD2KSG7-F1
#
_cell.length_a   1.000
_cell.length_b   1.000
_cell.length_c   1.000
_cell.angle_alpha   90.00
_cell.angle_beta   90.00
_cell.angle_gamma   90.00
#
_symmetry.space_group_name_H-M   'P 1'
#
loop_
_entity.id
_entity.type
_entity.pdbx_description
1 polymer ?
#
loop_
_entity_poly.entity_id
_entity_poly.type
_entity_poly.pdbx_seq_one_letter_code
_entity_poly.pdbx_strand_id
1 'polypeptide(L)'
;MATLLGYAASDVEQFSVKLSTPNLNTIAMAYPKVEVPKYSRASLLAGIVHFANCSTWAKAIVADAKDPANPCTVFGLIVTALIRRHANGTDPFTVLSCDNITKNGEMARNACVGTARALGYQEFADWIAENVAFPNGMVDRITPMTGDIERTTCQQNHGIEDGWPVFCENYKHWVLEDNFPAGRPTLEKVGVQFVPDVTPYEIMKLRLLNGGHAAIAYPAALLGLKFAHKAMQNNLISAYLRKLQTDEILPTVPPVEGIDLHDYCKLIQQRFSNPKIEDTIQRLCYDGTNRQPKFIVPTIEQRIKSGKSINGLALVSALWCLYCLGTDENGTPIAPNDPAWAQLNATAKMARDNDDPSIWLSMKHIYGNLVAESDAFRQQFAKTLRHLWEFGTESALKRYLGE
;
A
#
# COMPACT_ATOMS: atom_id res chain seq x y z
N MET A 1 -6.45 -8.29 7.79
CA MET A 1 -7.14 -7.77 8.99
C MET A 1 -8.59 -7.46 8.63
N ALA A 2 -9.50 -8.37 8.94
CA ALA A 2 -10.94 -8.08 8.99
C ALA A 2 -11.53 -9.03 10.02
N THR A 3 -11.63 -8.55 11.26
CA THR A 3 -12.29 -9.27 12.36
C THR A 3 -13.43 -8.40 12.86
N LEU A 4 -14.63 -9.00 12.88
CA LEU A 4 -15.87 -8.46 13.45
C LEU A 4 -15.64 -7.91 14.87
N LEU A 5 -16.27 -6.78 15.17
CA LEU A 5 -16.68 -6.44 16.54
C LEU A 5 -18.20 -6.56 16.61
N GLY A 6 -18.66 -7.34 17.59
CA GLY A 6 -19.99 -7.92 17.64
C GLY A 6 -21.13 -6.97 17.97
N TYR A 7 -22.30 -7.35 17.48
CA TYR A 7 -23.59 -7.03 18.11
C TYR A 7 -24.04 -8.21 18.96
N ALA A 8 -24.69 -7.92 20.08
CA ALA A 8 -25.33 -8.90 20.95
C ALA A 8 -26.37 -9.72 20.15
N ALA A 9 -26.39 -11.02 20.41
CA ALA A 9 -27.12 -12.02 19.65
C ALA A 9 -28.66 -12.01 19.83
N SER A 10 -29.27 -10.91 20.31
CA SER A 10 -30.67 -10.94 20.75
C SER A 10 -31.69 -10.20 19.88
N ASP A 11 -31.30 -9.40 18.86
CA ASP A 11 -32.28 -8.57 18.12
C ASP A 11 -32.35 -8.83 16.60
N VAL A 12 -31.90 -9.99 16.10
CA VAL A 12 -31.94 -10.35 14.65
C VAL A 12 -32.85 -11.55 14.38
N GLU A 13 -34.05 -11.57 14.97
CA GLU A 13 -34.96 -12.73 14.85
C GLU A 13 -36.06 -12.62 13.77
N GLN A 14 -36.02 -11.65 12.84
CA GLN A 14 -37.08 -11.54 11.81
C GLN A 14 -36.66 -11.35 10.34
N PHE A 15 -35.45 -11.78 9.94
CA PHE A 15 -35.13 -11.95 8.51
C PHE A 15 -34.50 -13.31 8.23
N SER A 16 -35.31 -14.37 8.32
CA SER A 16 -34.97 -15.67 7.75
C SER A 16 -35.37 -15.72 6.27
N VAL A 17 -34.56 -15.15 5.38
CA VAL A 17 -34.57 -15.60 3.98
C VAL A 17 -33.86 -16.95 3.99
N LYS A 18 -34.62 -18.04 3.83
CA LYS A 18 -34.07 -19.38 3.56
C LYS A 18 -33.30 -19.35 2.24
N LEU A 19 -32.04 -18.92 2.28
CA LEU A 19 -31.08 -19.11 1.21
C LEU A 19 -30.70 -20.59 1.25
N SER A 20 -31.28 -21.35 0.32
CA SER A 20 -30.95 -22.76 0.16
C SER A 20 -29.46 -22.93 -0.19
N THR A 21 -28.94 -24.07 0.22
CA THR A 21 -27.56 -24.57 0.12
C THR A 21 -26.84 -24.41 -1.23
N PRO A 22 -27.48 -24.29 -2.41
CA PRO A 22 -26.76 -24.11 -3.68
C PRO A 22 -25.96 -22.79 -3.78
N ASN A 23 -26.38 -21.72 -3.10
CA ASN A 23 -25.79 -20.38 -3.28
C ASN A 23 -24.55 -20.09 -2.39
N LEU A 24 -24.31 -20.91 -1.36
CA LEU A 24 -23.03 -20.88 -0.62
C LEU A 24 -21.95 -21.72 -1.31
N ASN A 25 -22.33 -22.74 -2.09
CA ASN A 25 -21.40 -23.55 -2.85
C ASN A 25 -20.80 -22.81 -4.05
N THR A 26 -21.50 -21.84 -4.65
CA THR A 26 -20.91 -20.96 -5.67
C THR A 26 -19.81 -20.05 -5.10
N ILE A 27 -19.85 -19.78 -3.79
CA ILE A 27 -18.83 -19.00 -3.06
C ILE A 27 -17.71 -19.92 -2.54
N ALA A 28 -17.92 -21.25 -2.47
CA ALA A 28 -17.00 -22.19 -1.82
C ALA A 28 -16.46 -23.35 -2.71
N MET A 29 -16.91 -23.55 -3.96
CA MET A 29 -16.52 -24.72 -4.79
C MET A 29 -15.75 -24.41 -6.10
N ALA A 30 -15.21 -23.22 -6.31
CA ALA A 30 -14.56 -22.87 -7.59
C ALA A 30 -13.05 -23.20 -7.71
N TYR A 31 -12.39 -23.86 -6.74
CA TYR A 31 -10.96 -24.21 -6.88
C TYR A 31 -10.59 -25.56 -6.25
N PRO A 32 -10.25 -26.59 -7.06
CA PRO A 32 -9.40 -27.67 -6.58
C PRO A 32 -7.92 -27.28 -6.53
N LYS A 33 -7.45 -26.24 -7.23
CA LYS A 33 -6.02 -25.84 -7.24
C LYS A 33 -5.80 -24.39 -7.67
N VAL A 34 -5.95 -23.40 -6.78
CA VAL A 34 -5.18 -22.14 -6.69
C VAL A 34 -5.55 -21.51 -5.34
N GLU A 35 -4.57 -21.20 -4.48
CA GLU A 35 -4.81 -20.50 -3.21
C GLU A 35 -5.16 -19.03 -3.45
N VAL A 36 -6.45 -18.69 -3.31
CA VAL A 36 -6.92 -17.31 -3.14
C VAL A 36 -7.05 -17.04 -1.63
N PRO A 37 -6.52 -15.94 -1.07
CA PRO A 37 -6.67 -15.64 0.35
C PRO A 37 -8.16 -15.53 0.73
N LYS A 38 -8.60 -16.33 1.70
CA LYS A 38 -9.98 -16.37 2.19
C LYS A 38 -10.36 -15.03 2.82
N TYR A 39 -11.26 -14.27 2.18
CA TYR A 39 -11.94 -13.16 2.85
C TYR A 39 -13.03 -13.71 3.78
N SER A 40 -13.15 -13.18 5.00
CA SER A 40 -14.16 -13.62 5.96
C SER A 40 -15.56 -13.05 5.62
N ARG A 41 -16.62 -13.74 6.06
CA ARG A 41 -18.03 -13.34 5.91
C ARG A 41 -18.33 -11.93 6.46
N ALA A 42 -17.47 -11.42 7.34
CA ALA A 42 -17.50 -10.07 7.90
C ALA A 42 -17.17 -8.98 6.87
N SER A 43 -16.14 -9.20 6.05
CA SER A 43 -15.63 -8.23 5.08
C SER A 43 -16.65 -7.93 3.99
N LEU A 44 -17.47 -8.93 3.64
CA LEU A 44 -18.56 -8.83 2.67
C LEU A 44 -19.78 -8.07 3.20
N LEU A 45 -20.04 -8.12 4.52
CA LEU A 45 -21.15 -7.36 5.14
C LEU A 45 -20.79 -5.88 5.35
N ALA A 46 -19.51 -5.54 5.43
CA ALA A 46 -19.03 -4.17 5.62
C ALA A 46 -18.52 -3.48 4.33
N GLY A 47 -18.55 -4.16 3.17
CA GLY A 47 -18.10 -3.58 1.90
C GLY A 47 -16.64 -3.15 1.89
N ILE A 48 -15.76 -3.83 2.64
CA ILE A 48 -14.33 -3.47 2.74
C ILE A 48 -13.57 -4.00 1.53
N VAL A 49 -12.96 -3.11 0.74
CA VAL A 49 -12.20 -3.46 -0.47
C VAL A 49 -10.70 -3.37 -0.22
N HIS A 50 -9.92 -4.30 -0.81
CA HIS A 50 -8.46 -4.28 -0.87
C HIS A 50 -7.97 -4.18 -2.33
N PHE A 51 -7.19 -3.16 -2.67
CA PHE A 51 -6.58 -2.89 -3.97
C PHE A 51 -5.16 -3.45 -4.02
N ALA A 52 -4.99 -4.63 -4.61
CA ALA A 52 -3.68 -5.09 -5.05
C ALA A 52 -3.62 -5.15 -6.58
N ASN A 53 -2.82 -4.27 -7.20
CA ASN A 53 -2.27 -4.36 -8.57
C ASN A 53 -3.22 -4.08 -9.77
N CYS A 54 -3.27 -2.83 -10.27
CA CYS A 54 -4.24 -2.32 -11.26
C CYS A 54 -4.27 -3.05 -12.64
N SER A 55 -3.16 -3.62 -13.11
CA SER A 55 -3.04 -4.18 -14.47
C SER A 55 -3.63 -5.59 -14.63
N THR A 56 -3.66 -6.39 -13.56
CA THR A 56 -4.33 -7.70 -13.54
C THR A 56 -5.85 -7.55 -13.48
N TRP A 57 -6.35 -6.48 -12.85
CA TRP A 57 -7.79 -6.20 -12.79
C TRP A 57 -8.40 -5.92 -14.15
N ALA A 58 -7.71 -5.22 -15.06
CA ALA A 58 -8.29 -4.92 -16.38
C ALA A 58 -8.67 -6.19 -17.15
N LYS A 59 -7.81 -7.22 -17.13
CA LYS A 59 -8.13 -8.52 -17.75
C LYS A 59 -9.22 -9.29 -16.98
N ALA A 60 -9.19 -9.22 -15.65
CA ALA A 60 -10.18 -9.91 -14.81
C ALA A 60 -11.58 -9.26 -14.89
N ILE A 61 -11.66 -7.93 -14.99
CA ILE A 61 -12.90 -7.17 -15.20
C ILE A 61 -13.45 -7.44 -16.59
N VAL A 62 -12.59 -7.57 -17.61
CA VAL A 62 -13.02 -8.03 -18.95
C VAL A 62 -13.55 -9.46 -18.91
N ALA A 63 -13.00 -10.32 -18.04
CA ALA A 63 -13.53 -11.67 -17.84
C ALA A 63 -14.91 -11.64 -17.16
N ASP A 64 -15.08 -10.82 -16.11
CA ASP A 64 -16.39 -10.59 -15.48
C ASP A 64 -17.43 -10.04 -16.47
N ALA A 65 -17.02 -9.17 -17.41
CA ALA A 65 -17.91 -8.65 -18.45
C ALA A 65 -18.42 -9.72 -19.43
N LYS A 66 -17.72 -10.86 -19.56
CA LYS A 66 -18.18 -11.97 -20.39
C LYS A 66 -19.25 -12.83 -19.70
N ASP A 67 -19.26 -12.86 -18.36
CA ASP A 67 -20.31 -13.50 -17.57
C ASP A 67 -20.73 -12.61 -16.38
N PRO A 68 -21.51 -11.53 -16.64
CA PRO A 68 -21.92 -10.59 -15.59
C PRO A 68 -22.79 -11.24 -14.49
N ALA A 69 -23.35 -12.43 -14.75
CA ALA A 69 -24.12 -13.17 -13.76
C ALA A 69 -23.22 -13.84 -12.71
N ASN A 70 -21.96 -14.13 -13.05
CA ASN A 70 -20.98 -14.81 -12.18
C ASN A 70 -19.62 -14.09 -12.15
N PRO A 71 -19.56 -12.84 -11.67
CA PRO A 71 -18.29 -12.12 -11.57
C PRO A 71 -17.35 -12.77 -10.53
N CYS A 72 -16.06 -12.78 -10.83
CA CYS A 72 -15.01 -13.30 -9.96
C CYS A 72 -14.19 -12.21 -9.29
N THR A 73 -14.25 -10.96 -9.78
CA THR A 73 -13.53 -9.84 -9.16
C THR A 73 -14.31 -9.22 -8.00
N VAL A 74 -13.58 -8.60 -7.06
CA VAL A 74 -14.21 -7.87 -5.94
C VAL A 74 -15.18 -6.79 -6.43
N PHE A 75 -14.81 -6.05 -7.49
CA PHE A 75 -15.66 -5.00 -8.06
C PHE A 75 -16.87 -5.58 -8.77
N GLY A 76 -16.71 -6.67 -9.53
CA GLY A 76 -17.84 -7.35 -10.15
C GLY A 76 -18.84 -7.87 -9.11
N LEU A 77 -18.35 -8.49 -8.03
CA LEU A 77 -19.20 -8.94 -6.91
C LEU A 77 -19.94 -7.78 -6.22
N ILE A 78 -19.25 -6.66 -5.96
CA ILE A 78 -19.86 -5.46 -5.36
C ILE A 78 -20.94 -4.88 -6.26
N VAL A 79 -20.64 -4.68 -7.55
CA VAL A 79 -21.58 -4.14 -8.52
C VAL A 79 -22.80 -5.05 -8.66
N THR A 80 -22.61 -6.37 -8.78
CA THR A 80 -23.73 -7.32 -8.85
C THR A 80 -24.57 -7.32 -7.57
N ALA A 81 -23.96 -7.16 -6.40
CA ALA A 81 -24.71 -7.01 -5.15
C ALA A 81 -25.54 -5.72 -5.14
N LEU A 82 -24.98 -4.59 -5.60
CA LEU A 82 -25.69 -3.32 -5.72
C LEU A 82 -26.86 -3.41 -6.72
N ILE A 83 -26.66 -4.05 -7.88
CA ILE A 83 -27.73 -4.29 -8.87
C ILE A 83 -28.90 -5.04 -8.23
N ARG A 84 -28.60 -6.12 -7.49
CA ARG A 84 -29.64 -6.93 -6.82
C ARG A 84 -30.37 -6.14 -5.74
N ARG A 85 -29.67 -5.30 -4.98
CA ARG A 85 -30.30 -4.44 -3.95
C ARG A 85 -31.22 -3.41 -4.60
N HIS A 86 -30.74 -2.73 -5.64
CA HIS A 86 -31.54 -1.76 -6.39
C HIS A 86 -32.80 -2.39 -6.99
N ALA A 87 -32.68 -3.55 -7.65
CA ALA A 87 -33.83 -4.26 -8.21
C ALA A 87 -34.88 -4.68 -7.16
N ASN A 88 -34.45 -4.87 -5.91
CA ASN A 88 -35.31 -5.23 -4.78
C ASN A 88 -35.76 -4.02 -3.94
N GLY A 89 -35.50 -2.78 -4.39
CA GLY A 89 -35.84 -1.57 -3.63
C GLY A 89 -35.12 -1.46 -2.28
N THR A 90 -33.95 -2.09 -2.15
CA THR A 90 -33.14 -2.05 -0.92
C THR A 90 -32.04 -1.00 -1.06
N ASP A 91 -31.88 -0.15 -0.04
CA ASP A 91 -30.89 0.94 -0.02
C ASP A 91 -29.46 0.43 -0.28
N PRO A 92 -28.56 1.21 -0.92
CA PRO A 92 -27.17 0.82 -1.10
C PRO A 92 -26.42 0.68 0.24
N PHE A 93 -25.36 -0.13 0.23
CA PHE A 93 -24.37 -0.14 1.31
C PHE A 93 -23.22 0.84 1.00
N THR A 94 -22.48 1.26 2.02
CA THR A 94 -21.21 1.99 1.87
C THR A 94 -20.10 1.05 1.41
N VAL A 95 -19.23 1.52 0.53
CA VAL A 95 -18.02 0.81 0.11
C VAL A 95 -16.81 1.53 0.72
N LEU A 96 -16.19 0.92 1.74
CA LEU A 96 -15.10 1.53 2.50
C LEU A 96 -13.76 0.86 2.14
N SER A 97 -12.89 1.55 1.41
CA SER A 97 -11.53 1.06 1.20
C SER A 97 -10.67 1.30 2.43
N CYS A 98 -9.85 0.30 2.78
CA CYS A 98 -8.83 0.40 3.82
C CYS A 98 -7.43 0.20 3.23
N ASP A 99 -7.24 0.53 1.95
CA ASP A 99 -5.93 0.42 1.31
C ASP A 99 -5.08 1.67 1.50
N ASN A 100 -3.76 1.45 1.46
CA ASN A 100 -2.76 2.50 1.55
C ASN A 100 -2.52 3.20 0.21
N ILE A 101 -3.57 3.82 -0.33
CA ILE A 101 -3.53 4.63 -1.55
C ILE A 101 -4.20 5.98 -1.27
N THR A 102 -3.77 7.03 -1.95
CA THR A 102 -4.39 8.36 -1.83
C THR A 102 -5.81 8.31 -2.39
N LYS A 103 -6.77 8.96 -1.72
CA LYS A 103 -8.18 9.02 -2.13
C LYS A 103 -8.77 7.63 -2.39
N ASN A 104 -8.54 6.70 -1.45
CA ASN A 104 -8.91 5.29 -1.62
C ASN A 104 -10.41 5.06 -1.83
N GLY A 105 -11.28 5.88 -1.25
CA GLY A 105 -12.70 5.93 -1.50
C GLY A 105 -13.02 6.34 -2.95
N GLU A 106 -12.42 7.43 -3.44
CA GLU A 106 -12.59 7.85 -4.84
C GLU A 106 -12.09 6.77 -5.84
N MET A 107 -10.99 6.08 -5.52
CA MET A 107 -10.49 4.97 -6.33
C MET A 107 -11.48 3.79 -6.35
N ALA A 108 -12.10 3.47 -5.21
CA ALA A 108 -13.17 2.48 -5.15
C ALA A 108 -14.42 2.87 -5.91
N ARG A 109 -14.83 4.13 -5.82
CA ARG A 109 -15.91 4.67 -6.64
C ARG A 109 -15.62 4.47 -8.13
N ASN A 110 -14.46 4.91 -8.59
CA ASN A 110 -14.07 4.83 -9.99
C ASN A 110 -13.97 3.38 -10.48
N ALA A 111 -13.46 2.47 -9.65
CA ALA A 111 -13.40 1.05 -9.97
C ALA A 111 -14.81 0.44 -10.09
N CYS A 112 -15.70 0.66 -9.12
CA CYS A 112 -17.08 0.16 -9.16
C CYS A 112 -17.87 0.74 -10.35
N VAL A 113 -17.81 2.05 -10.58
CA VAL A 113 -18.47 2.71 -11.72
C VAL A 113 -17.91 2.20 -13.05
N GLY A 114 -16.58 2.10 -13.17
CA GLY A 114 -15.92 1.57 -14.36
C GLY A 114 -16.30 0.11 -14.64
N THR A 115 -16.36 -0.73 -13.59
CA THR A 115 -16.82 -2.12 -13.70
C THR A 115 -18.27 -2.18 -14.14
N ALA A 116 -19.19 -1.42 -13.54
CA ALA A 116 -20.59 -1.40 -13.95
C ALA A 116 -20.76 -1.03 -15.44
N ARG A 117 -20.00 -0.04 -15.93
CA ARG A 117 -19.96 0.30 -17.36
C ARG A 117 -19.41 -0.82 -18.23
N ALA A 118 -18.32 -1.46 -17.79
CA ALA A 118 -17.72 -2.59 -18.51
C ALA A 118 -18.65 -3.80 -18.60
N LEU A 119 -19.50 -4.02 -17.58
CA LEU A 119 -20.54 -5.04 -17.56
C LEU A 119 -21.78 -4.68 -18.40
N GLY A 120 -21.84 -3.48 -18.99
CA GLY A 120 -22.95 -3.02 -19.83
C GLY A 120 -24.05 -2.24 -19.10
N TYR A 121 -23.91 -1.97 -17.80
CA TYR A 121 -24.93 -1.28 -17.00
C TYR A 121 -24.67 0.24 -16.91
N GLN A 122 -24.83 0.96 -18.02
CA GLN A 122 -24.50 2.40 -18.09
C GLN A 122 -25.29 3.26 -17.09
N GLU A 123 -26.62 3.21 -17.13
CA GLU A 123 -27.49 3.98 -16.23
C GLU A 123 -27.26 3.60 -14.75
N PHE A 124 -27.05 2.32 -14.49
CA PHE A 124 -26.77 1.85 -13.14
C PHE A 124 -25.40 2.33 -12.63
N ALA A 125 -24.42 2.47 -13.51
CA ALA A 125 -23.12 3.00 -13.13
C ALA A 125 -23.23 4.46 -12.65
N ASP A 126 -24.10 5.26 -13.29
CA ASP A 126 -24.37 6.63 -12.86
C ASP A 126 -25.15 6.64 -11.54
N TRP A 127 -26.11 5.72 -11.36
CA TRP A 127 -26.77 5.51 -10.08
C TRP A 127 -25.79 5.17 -8.94
N ILE A 128 -24.82 4.27 -9.18
CA ILE A 128 -23.75 3.96 -8.20
C ILE A 128 -22.98 5.24 -7.86
N ALA A 129 -22.61 6.01 -8.88
CA ALA A 129 -21.83 7.23 -8.74
C ALA A 129 -22.51 8.31 -7.86
N GLU A 130 -23.84 8.32 -7.84
CA GLU A 130 -24.67 9.30 -7.13
C GLU A 130 -25.16 8.81 -5.76
N ASN A 131 -25.45 7.50 -5.62
CA ASN A 131 -26.20 6.97 -4.49
C ASN A 131 -25.36 6.10 -3.54
N VAL A 132 -24.18 5.63 -3.97
CA VAL A 132 -23.30 4.80 -3.14
C VAL A 132 -22.23 5.67 -2.50
N ALA A 133 -22.08 5.54 -1.18
CA ALA A 133 -21.03 6.24 -0.45
C ALA A 133 -19.68 5.51 -0.54
N PHE A 134 -18.62 6.28 -0.77
CA PHE A 134 -17.23 5.83 -0.84
C PHE A 134 -16.33 6.75 0.00
N PRO A 135 -16.45 6.73 1.34
CA PRO A 135 -15.61 7.57 2.21
C PRO A 135 -14.13 7.22 2.02
N ASN A 136 -13.28 8.25 1.96
CA ASN A 136 -11.84 8.05 2.02
C ASN A 136 -11.38 7.79 3.46
N GLY A 137 -10.22 7.15 3.60
CA GLY A 137 -9.65 6.83 4.90
C GLY A 137 -8.14 6.65 4.90
N MET A 138 -7.49 7.03 6.00
CA MET A 138 -6.09 6.70 6.27
C MET A 138 -6.02 5.62 7.34
N VAL A 139 -5.35 4.50 7.02
CA VAL A 139 -5.10 3.40 7.96
C VAL A 139 -3.61 3.25 8.24
N ASP A 140 -3.25 3.04 9.50
CA ASP A 140 -1.87 2.83 9.89
C ASP A 140 -1.73 1.84 11.05
N ARG A 141 -1.13 0.69 10.73
CA ARG A 141 -0.65 -0.31 11.69
C ARG A 141 0.31 -1.27 10.99
N ILE A 142 1.57 -1.35 11.44
CA ILE A 142 2.53 -2.32 10.94
C ILE A 142 2.10 -3.71 11.40
N THR A 143 1.83 -4.57 10.42
CA THR A 143 1.32 -5.93 10.59
C THR A 143 2.10 -6.85 9.65
N PRO A 144 3.15 -7.52 10.14
CA PRO A 144 3.90 -8.51 9.38
C PRO A 144 3.03 -9.68 8.90
N MET A 145 3.57 -10.48 7.99
CA MET A 145 2.94 -11.73 7.56
C MET A 145 3.12 -12.79 8.64
N THR A 146 2.07 -13.53 8.95
CA THR A 146 2.14 -14.69 9.84
C THR A 146 2.94 -15.82 9.20
N GLY A 147 4.06 -16.19 9.80
CA GLY A 147 4.87 -17.37 9.51
C GLY A 147 4.87 -18.40 10.65
N ASP A 148 5.79 -19.36 10.57
CA ASP A 148 5.98 -20.36 11.62
C ASP A 148 6.39 -19.73 12.96
N ILE A 149 7.19 -18.66 12.91
CA ILE A 149 7.67 -17.96 14.10
C ILE A 149 6.49 -17.40 14.91
N GLU A 150 5.54 -16.73 14.28
CA GLU A 150 4.36 -16.17 14.95
C GLU A 150 3.46 -17.27 15.53
N ARG A 151 3.26 -18.38 14.78
CA ARG A 151 2.50 -19.54 15.26
C ARG A 151 3.13 -20.17 16.50
N THR A 152 4.42 -20.48 16.42
CA THR A 152 5.17 -21.06 17.55
C THR A 152 5.23 -20.10 18.74
N THR A 153 5.41 -18.80 18.51
CA THR A 153 5.41 -17.78 19.56
C THR A 153 4.06 -17.68 20.27
N CYS A 154 2.95 -17.75 19.53
CA CYS A 154 1.60 -17.76 20.09
C CYS A 154 1.41 -18.95 21.06
N GLN A 155 1.79 -20.15 20.61
CA GLN A 155 1.72 -21.36 21.43
C GLN A 155 2.63 -21.26 22.66
N GLN A 156 3.88 -20.85 22.49
CA GLN A 156 4.87 -20.82 23.58
C GLN A 156 4.55 -19.77 24.64
N ASN A 157 4.15 -18.57 24.24
CA ASN A 157 3.96 -17.45 25.16
C ASN A 157 2.55 -17.38 25.76
N HIS A 158 1.55 -17.93 25.06
CA HIS A 158 0.14 -17.82 25.45
C HIS A 158 -0.56 -19.17 25.63
N GLY A 159 0.08 -20.29 25.25
CA GLY A 159 -0.53 -21.62 25.31
C GLY A 159 -1.66 -21.83 24.29
N ILE A 160 -1.75 -20.98 23.27
CA ILE A 160 -2.82 -20.99 22.27
C ILE A 160 -2.28 -21.54 20.93
N GLU A 161 -2.84 -22.64 20.48
CA GLU A 161 -2.55 -23.22 19.16
C GLU A 161 -3.41 -22.54 18.11
N ASP A 162 -2.96 -21.37 17.65
CA ASP A 162 -3.61 -20.63 16.57
C ASP A 162 -2.95 -20.98 15.23
N GLY A 163 -3.74 -21.46 14.27
CA GLY A 163 -3.27 -21.75 12.92
C GLY A 163 -2.90 -20.49 12.12
N TRP A 164 -3.40 -19.32 12.52
CA TRP A 164 -3.13 -18.05 11.83
C TRP A 164 -3.21 -16.82 12.75
N PRO A 165 -2.34 -16.73 13.78
CA PRO A 165 -2.30 -15.56 14.66
C PRO A 165 -1.82 -14.32 13.89
N VAL A 166 -2.36 -13.15 14.23
CA VAL A 166 -1.97 -11.88 13.59
C VAL A 166 -1.13 -11.05 14.57
N PHE A 167 0.16 -10.97 14.28
CA PHE A 167 1.09 -10.13 15.04
C PHE A 167 1.10 -8.72 14.43
N CYS A 168 1.13 -7.71 15.28
CA CYS A 168 1.14 -6.31 14.87
C CYS A 168 1.70 -5.44 15.98
N GLU A 169 2.11 -4.22 15.62
CA GLU A 169 2.55 -3.26 16.62
C GLU A 169 1.39 -2.73 17.50
N ASN A 170 1.76 -2.08 18.60
CA ASN A 170 0.81 -1.44 19.51
C ASN A 170 0.21 -0.17 18.92
N TYR A 171 0.98 0.57 18.10
CA TYR A 171 0.47 1.76 17.43
C TYR A 171 -0.64 1.38 16.45
N LYS A 172 -1.72 2.15 16.47
CA LYS A 172 -2.84 2.05 15.53
C LYS A 172 -3.42 3.44 15.33
N HIS A 173 -3.70 3.78 14.08
CA HIS A 173 -4.32 5.05 13.73
C HIS A 173 -5.25 4.83 12.55
N TRP A 174 -6.48 5.31 12.69
CA TRP A 174 -7.49 5.21 11.64
C TRP A 174 -8.25 6.53 11.58
N VAL A 175 -8.18 7.17 10.41
CA VAL A 175 -8.86 8.44 10.11
C VAL A 175 -9.83 8.17 8.96
N LEU A 176 -11.06 8.66 9.06
CA LEU A 176 -12.13 8.42 8.09
C LEU A 176 -12.88 9.72 7.77
N GLU A 177 -13.33 9.84 6.53
CA GLU A 177 -14.42 10.75 6.19
C GLU A 177 -15.75 10.19 6.71
N ASP A 178 -16.60 11.06 7.29
CA ASP A 178 -17.87 10.64 7.88
C ASP A 178 -19.02 10.63 6.85
N ASN A 179 -18.93 9.71 5.88
CA ASN A 179 -19.96 9.52 4.85
C ASN A 179 -20.50 8.09 4.82
N PHE A 180 -21.52 7.83 5.65
CA PHE A 180 -22.16 6.52 5.81
C PHE A 180 -23.69 6.67 5.85
N PRO A 181 -24.37 6.76 4.69
CA PRO A 181 -25.81 7.00 4.61
C PRO A 181 -26.68 5.95 5.31
N ALA A 182 -26.20 4.70 5.39
CA ALA A 182 -26.86 3.59 6.09
C ALA A 182 -26.45 3.48 7.58
N GLY A 183 -25.74 4.48 8.10
CA GLY A 183 -25.14 4.46 9.43
C GLY A 183 -23.81 3.69 9.50
N ARG A 184 -23.12 3.85 10.63
CA ARG A 184 -21.85 3.18 10.94
C ARG A 184 -21.73 2.92 12.45
N PRO A 185 -20.85 2.00 12.89
CA PRO A 185 -20.54 1.86 14.31
C PRO A 185 -19.97 3.16 14.91
N THR A 186 -20.11 3.34 16.23
CA THR A 186 -19.52 4.46 16.98
C THR A 186 -18.01 4.27 17.18
N LEU A 187 -17.27 4.20 16.07
CA LEU A 187 -15.84 3.89 16.03
C LEU A 187 -14.99 4.97 16.72
N GLU A 188 -15.51 6.19 16.84
CA GLU A 188 -14.90 7.28 17.58
C GLU A 188 -14.71 6.95 19.06
N LYS A 189 -15.56 6.10 19.65
CA LYS A 189 -15.40 5.65 21.04
C LYS A 189 -14.21 4.72 21.26
N VAL A 190 -13.66 4.15 20.20
CA VAL A 190 -12.50 3.25 20.24
C VAL A 190 -11.27 3.82 19.52
N GLY A 191 -11.25 5.14 19.30
CA GLY A 191 -10.07 5.89 18.84
C GLY A 191 -9.99 6.14 17.33
N VAL A 192 -11.03 5.83 16.54
CA VAL A 192 -11.09 6.24 15.13
C VAL A 192 -11.42 7.73 15.04
N GLN A 193 -10.71 8.46 14.20
CA GLN A 193 -10.95 9.89 13.99
C GLN A 193 -11.83 10.09 12.77
N PHE A 194 -12.90 10.87 12.92
CA PHE A 194 -13.71 11.31 11.79
C PHE A 194 -13.37 12.76 11.46
N VAL A 195 -13.10 13.02 10.19
CA VAL A 195 -12.67 14.32 9.69
C VAL A 195 -13.43 14.66 8.40
N PRO A 196 -13.58 15.94 8.05
CA PRO A 196 -14.23 16.32 6.80
C PRO A 196 -13.36 16.03 5.56
N ASP A 197 -12.02 16.00 5.71
CA ASP A 197 -11.07 15.70 4.64
C ASP A 197 -9.88 14.91 5.20
N VAL A 198 -9.67 13.70 4.68
CA VAL A 198 -8.58 12.81 5.12
C VAL A 198 -7.26 13.06 4.39
N THR A 199 -7.28 13.84 3.31
CA THR A 199 -6.15 14.04 2.39
C THR A 199 -4.85 14.44 3.11
N PRO A 200 -4.84 15.37 4.09
CA PRO A 200 -3.60 15.71 4.80
C PRO A 200 -2.99 14.52 5.57
N TYR A 201 -3.83 13.69 6.19
CA TYR A 201 -3.41 12.50 6.95
C TYR A 201 -2.84 11.42 6.02
N GLU A 202 -3.48 11.18 4.87
CA GLU A 202 -2.97 10.28 3.84
C GLU A 202 -1.60 10.74 3.33
N ILE A 203 -1.46 12.02 2.94
CA ILE A 203 -0.19 12.56 2.44
C ILE A 203 0.91 12.43 3.49
N MET A 204 0.62 12.80 4.74
CA MET A 204 1.55 12.66 5.87
C MET A 204 2.07 11.23 5.98
N LYS A 205 1.16 10.26 6.06
CA LYS A 205 1.51 8.85 6.27
C LYS A 205 2.22 8.25 5.04
N LEU A 206 1.72 8.51 3.83
CA LEU A 206 2.32 7.99 2.59
C LEU A 206 3.74 8.52 2.37
N ARG A 207 4.00 9.79 2.70
CA ARG A 207 5.33 10.38 2.50
C ARG A 207 6.29 10.05 3.64
N LEU A 208 5.89 10.29 4.89
CA LEU A 208 6.80 10.16 6.04
C LEU A 208 7.02 8.69 6.45
N LEU A 209 5.96 7.88 6.47
CA LEU A 209 6.05 6.48 6.87
C LEU A 209 6.32 5.57 5.67
N ASN A 210 5.47 5.58 4.64
CA ASN A 210 5.66 4.66 3.51
C ASN A 210 6.90 5.04 2.67
N GLY A 211 7.15 6.32 2.44
CA GLY A 211 8.41 6.81 1.85
C GLY A 211 9.62 6.51 2.76
N GLY A 212 9.45 6.64 4.08
CA GLY A 212 10.48 6.26 5.06
C GLY A 212 10.85 4.77 5.02
N HIS A 213 9.87 3.87 4.89
CA HIS A 213 10.13 2.44 4.71
C HIS A 213 10.98 2.18 3.45
N ALA A 214 10.65 2.80 2.32
CA ALA A 214 11.45 2.65 1.10
C ALA A 214 12.88 3.18 1.29
N ALA A 215 13.04 4.31 1.99
CA ALA A 215 14.34 4.91 2.28
C ALA A 215 15.25 4.01 3.13
N ILE A 216 14.71 3.23 4.06
CA ILE A 216 15.52 2.28 4.84
C ILE A 216 15.68 0.93 4.15
N ALA A 217 14.69 0.48 3.38
CA ALA A 217 14.61 -0.89 2.91
C ALA A 217 15.66 -1.21 1.83
N TYR A 218 15.75 -0.39 0.78
CA TYR A 218 16.71 -0.64 -0.30
C TYR A 218 18.17 -0.64 0.16
N PRO A 219 18.68 0.36 0.92
CA PRO A 219 20.06 0.32 1.39
C PRO A 219 20.28 -0.83 2.39
N ALA A 220 19.29 -1.14 3.24
CA ALA A 220 19.39 -2.30 4.13
C ALA A 220 19.52 -3.62 3.38
N ALA A 221 18.74 -3.81 2.31
CA ALA A 221 18.79 -5.01 1.47
C ALA A 221 20.15 -5.16 0.78
N LEU A 222 20.68 -4.05 0.24
CA LEU A 222 21.98 -4.00 -0.43
C LEU A 222 23.15 -4.28 0.53
N LEU A 223 22.99 -3.93 1.81
CA LEU A 223 23.96 -4.20 2.88
C LEU A 223 23.71 -5.55 3.60
N GLY A 224 22.80 -6.39 3.10
CA GLY A 224 22.53 -7.72 3.66
C GLY A 224 21.77 -7.74 4.99
N LEU A 225 21.11 -6.64 5.37
CA LEU A 225 20.32 -6.54 6.60
C LEU A 225 18.91 -7.13 6.38
N LYS A 226 18.48 -8.00 7.31
CA LYS A 226 17.22 -8.76 7.17
C LYS A 226 15.98 -8.03 7.71
N PHE A 227 16.13 -7.22 8.76
CA PHE A 227 15.00 -6.65 9.50
C PHE A 227 15.07 -5.12 9.62
N ALA A 228 13.92 -4.46 9.65
CA ALA A 228 13.81 -3.00 9.77
C ALA A 228 14.51 -2.46 11.02
N HIS A 229 14.35 -3.12 12.17
CA HIS A 229 15.04 -2.70 13.39
C HIS A 229 16.57 -2.82 13.30
N LYS A 230 17.09 -3.76 12.49
CA LYS A 230 18.54 -3.85 12.20
C LYS A 230 19.00 -2.76 11.27
N ALA A 231 18.18 -2.39 10.27
CA ALA A 231 18.43 -1.22 9.44
C ALA A 231 18.49 0.07 10.28
N MET A 232 17.59 0.22 11.25
CA MET A 232 17.59 1.37 12.16
C MET A 232 18.76 1.38 13.17
N GLN A 233 19.39 0.23 13.44
CA GLN A 233 20.64 0.14 14.22
C GLN A 233 21.87 0.55 13.40
N ASN A 234 21.78 0.57 12.07
CA ASN A 234 22.86 1.08 11.22
C ASN A 234 22.87 2.63 11.26
N ASN A 235 24.01 3.21 11.63
CA ASN A 235 24.15 4.65 11.80
C ASN A 235 23.91 5.43 10.52
N LEU A 236 24.40 4.94 9.37
CA LEU A 236 24.21 5.61 8.08
C LEU A 236 22.75 5.57 7.63
N ILE A 237 22.09 4.41 7.73
CA ILE A 237 20.67 4.28 7.33
C ILE A 237 19.76 5.12 8.22
N SER A 238 19.96 5.09 9.54
CA SER A 238 19.13 5.87 10.46
C SER A 238 19.38 7.38 10.30
N ALA A 239 20.62 7.81 10.06
CA ALA A 239 20.94 9.20 9.77
C ALA A 239 20.37 9.66 8.43
N TYR A 240 20.44 8.79 7.41
CA TYR A 240 19.84 9.04 6.10
C TYR A 240 18.32 9.26 6.23
N LEU A 241 17.61 8.37 6.91
CA LEU A 241 16.17 8.52 7.13
C LEU A 241 15.85 9.84 7.85
N ARG A 242 16.57 10.16 8.94
CA ARG A 242 16.36 11.41 9.69
C ARG A 242 16.53 12.65 8.81
N LYS A 243 17.63 12.71 8.06
CA LYS A 243 17.94 13.84 7.19
C LYS A 243 16.93 13.95 6.05
N LEU A 244 16.61 12.84 5.40
CA LEU A 244 15.62 12.79 4.32
C LEU A 244 14.24 13.24 4.80
N GLN A 245 13.77 12.72 5.94
CA GLN A 245 12.48 13.12 6.52
C GLN A 245 12.45 14.61 6.84
N THR A 246 13.49 15.14 7.48
CA THR A 246 13.52 16.53 7.96
C THR A 246 13.70 17.53 6.81
N ASP A 247 14.69 17.29 5.94
CA ASP A 247 15.11 18.28 4.93
C ASP A 247 14.27 18.18 3.65
N GLU A 248 13.83 16.96 3.31
CA GLU A 248 13.21 16.68 2.02
C GLU A 248 11.71 16.42 2.12
N ILE A 249 11.26 15.54 3.02
CA ILE A 249 9.88 15.07 3.02
C ILE A 249 8.94 15.96 3.83
N LEU A 250 9.27 16.24 5.09
CA LEU A 250 8.42 17.00 6.04
C LEU A 250 7.95 18.35 5.46
N PRO A 251 8.80 19.16 4.80
CA PRO A 251 8.37 20.44 4.23
C PRO A 251 7.33 20.33 3.11
N THR A 252 7.09 19.13 2.59
CA THR A 252 6.12 18.88 1.54
C THR A 252 4.75 18.46 2.08
N VAL A 253 4.68 18.06 3.35
CA VAL A 253 3.46 17.57 4.00
C VAL A 253 2.63 18.76 4.47
N PRO A 254 1.33 18.85 4.11
CA PRO A 254 0.46 19.91 4.61
C PRO A 254 0.29 19.81 6.13
N PRO A 255 -0.07 20.90 6.83
CA PRO A 255 -0.46 20.83 8.23
C PRO A 255 -1.56 19.79 8.45
N VAL A 256 -1.45 19.04 9.54
CA VAL A 256 -2.42 18.00 9.93
C VAL A 256 -2.97 18.35 11.30
N GLU A 257 -4.30 18.45 11.41
CA GLU A 257 -4.94 18.88 12.65
C GLU A 257 -4.61 17.93 13.80
N GLY A 258 -4.14 18.51 14.92
CA GLY A 258 -3.80 17.77 16.13
C GLY A 258 -2.50 16.95 16.06
N ILE A 259 -1.70 17.07 15.00
CA ILE A 259 -0.45 16.30 14.82
C ILE A 259 0.74 17.23 14.61
N ASP A 260 1.74 17.13 15.49
CA ASP A 260 3.07 17.68 15.25
C ASP A 260 3.87 16.74 14.34
N LEU A 261 4.27 17.24 13.16
CA LEU A 261 4.94 16.44 12.14
C LEU A 261 6.38 16.03 12.54
N HIS A 262 7.06 16.81 13.40
CA HIS A 262 8.40 16.44 13.86
C HIS A 262 8.32 15.30 14.87
N ASP A 263 7.34 15.35 15.78
CA ASP A 263 7.06 14.25 16.71
C ASP A 263 6.55 13.01 15.97
N TYR A 264 5.77 13.17 14.90
CA TYR A 264 5.39 12.06 14.03
C TYR A 264 6.61 11.41 13.35
N CYS A 265 7.60 12.18 12.88
CA CYS A 265 8.86 11.64 12.37
C CYS A 265 9.63 10.85 13.43
N LYS A 266 9.72 11.36 14.67
CA LYS A 266 10.36 10.63 15.79
C LYS A 266 9.63 9.33 16.10
N LEU A 267 8.30 9.37 16.12
CA LEU A 267 7.46 8.20 16.32
C LEU A 267 7.68 7.14 15.24
N ILE A 268 7.76 7.54 13.96
CA ILE A 268 8.07 6.61 12.86
C ILE A 268 9.42 5.91 13.10
N GLN A 269 10.46 6.66 13.45
CA GLN A 269 11.79 6.09 13.71
C GLN A 269 11.76 5.11 14.89
N GLN A 270 11.02 5.42 15.96
CA GLN A 270 10.81 4.52 17.08
C GLN A 270 10.08 3.23 16.66
N ARG A 271 9.02 3.36 15.84
CA ARG A 271 8.24 2.22 15.32
C ARG A 271 9.10 1.31 14.44
N PHE A 272 9.91 1.87 13.54
CA PHE A 272 10.83 1.10 12.70
C PHE A 272 11.93 0.40 13.51
N SER A 273 12.28 0.96 14.67
CA SER A 273 13.31 0.41 15.57
C SER A 273 12.78 -0.71 16.46
N ASN A 274 11.49 -1.05 16.42
CA ASN A 274 10.90 -2.04 17.31
C ASN A 274 11.33 -3.47 16.93
N PRO A 275 12.15 -4.16 17.76
CA PRO A 275 12.62 -5.50 17.43
C PRO A 275 11.52 -6.56 17.49
N LYS A 276 10.43 -6.33 18.24
CA LYS A 276 9.36 -7.31 18.45
C LYS A 276 8.48 -7.55 17.23
N ILE A 277 8.56 -6.67 16.23
CA ILE A 277 7.78 -6.79 14.99
C ILE A 277 8.51 -7.68 13.99
N GLU A 278 9.84 -7.79 14.08
CA GLU A 278 10.67 -8.53 13.11
C GLU A 278 10.30 -8.24 11.64
N ASP A 279 9.96 -6.99 11.36
CA ASP A 279 9.51 -6.56 10.04
C ASP A 279 10.63 -6.74 9.00
N THR A 280 10.40 -7.58 7.99
CA THR A 280 11.45 -7.98 7.06
C THR A 280 11.71 -6.91 6.01
N ILE A 281 12.99 -6.67 5.72
CA ILE A 281 13.40 -5.76 4.64
C ILE A 281 12.84 -6.22 3.29
N GLN A 282 12.73 -7.54 3.06
CA GLN A 282 12.08 -8.08 1.88
C GLN A 282 10.62 -7.60 1.75
N ARG A 283 9.81 -7.62 2.83
CA ARG A 283 8.43 -7.10 2.78
C ARG A 283 8.38 -5.60 2.49
N LEU A 284 9.34 -4.84 3.02
CA LEU A 284 9.43 -3.40 2.78
C LEU A 284 9.84 -3.07 1.34
N CYS A 285 10.76 -3.84 0.76
CA CYS A 285 11.17 -3.70 -0.64
C CYS A 285 10.11 -4.15 -1.65
N TYR A 286 9.14 -4.99 -1.22
CA TYR A 286 8.14 -5.57 -2.12
C TYR A 286 7.32 -4.51 -2.86
N ASP A 287 7.06 -4.75 -4.14
CA ASP A 287 6.14 -3.95 -4.97
C ASP A 287 6.58 -2.48 -5.15
N GLY A 288 7.89 -2.27 -5.32
CA GLY A 288 8.48 -0.96 -5.62
C GLY A 288 7.85 -0.27 -6.83
N THR A 289 7.44 -1.04 -7.86
CA THR A 289 6.77 -0.54 -9.07
C THR A 289 5.52 0.27 -8.74
N ASN A 290 4.68 -0.21 -7.82
CA ASN A 290 3.45 0.48 -7.42
C ASN A 290 3.67 1.49 -6.29
N ARG A 291 4.78 1.40 -5.56
CA ARG A 291 5.06 2.22 -4.36
C ARG A 291 5.83 3.50 -4.68
N GLN A 292 6.83 3.45 -5.56
CA GLN A 292 7.60 4.63 -5.98
C GLN A 292 6.70 5.78 -6.51
N PRO A 293 5.70 5.52 -7.38
CA PRO A 293 4.84 6.57 -7.93
C PRO A 293 3.91 7.20 -6.89
N LYS A 294 3.72 6.54 -5.74
CA LYS A 294 2.80 6.97 -4.68
C LYS A 294 3.56 7.64 -3.53
N PHE A 295 4.74 7.12 -3.18
CA PHE A 295 5.43 7.50 -1.94
C PHE A 295 6.61 8.45 -2.18
N ILE A 296 7.29 8.31 -3.32
CA ILE A 296 8.57 8.99 -3.59
C ILE A 296 8.41 10.05 -4.67
N VAL A 297 7.92 9.66 -5.86
CA VAL A 297 7.81 10.53 -7.04
C VAL A 297 6.99 11.80 -6.78
N PRO A 298 5.82 11.77 -6.11
CA PRO A 298 5.06 12.99 -5.84
C PRO A 298 5.80 14.00 -4.96
N THR A 299 6.65 13.52 -4.06
CA THR A 299 7.50 14.37 -3.21
C THR A 299 8.61 15.02 -4.05
N ILE A 300 9.22 14.26 -4.97
CA ILE A 300 10.22 14.78 -5.92
C ILE A 300 9.61 15.89 -6.78
N GLU A 301 8.44 15.65 -7.37
CA GLU A 301 7.73 16.62 -8.20
C GLU A 301 7.44 17.92 -7.46
N GLN A 302 6.93 17.83 -6.23
CA GLN A 302 6.62 19.02 -5.42
C GLN A 302 7.90 19.82 -5.11
N ARG A 303 9.00 19.15 -4.76
CA ARG A 303 10.25 19.84 -4.45
C ARG A 303 10.88 20.51 -5.66
N ILE A 304 10.81 19.89 -6.83
CA ILE A 304 11.26 20.49 -8.09
C ILE A 304 10.42 21.74 -8.40
N LYS A 305 9.09 21.65 -8.28
CA LYS A 305 8.20 22.82 -8.46
C LYS A 305 8.54 23.95 -7.49
N SER A 306 9.04 23.65 -6.31
CA SER A 306 9.50 24.63 -5.30
C SER A 306 10.99 25.01 -5.41
N GLY A 307 11.72 24.54 -6.42
CA GLY A 307 13.15 24.82 -6.59
C GLY A 307 14.04 24.31 -5.45
N LYS A 308 13.63 23.23 -4.77
CA LYS A 308 14.34 22.65 -3.62
C LYS A 308 15.13 21.39 -4.04
N SER A 309 16.18 21.09 -3.27
CA SER A 309 17.04 19.91 -3.50
C SER A 309 16.25 18.61 -3.37
N ILE A 310 16.55 17.63 -4.23
CA ILE A 310 15.92 16.30 -4.27
C ILE A 310 16.96 15.18 -4.09
N ASN A 311 18.12 15.49 -3.50
CA ASN A 311 19.28 14.62 -3.53
C ASN A 311 19.00 13.27 -2.85
N GLY A 312 18.35 13.30 -1.69
CA GLY A 312 17.98 12.12 -0.93
C GLY A 312 16.84 11.36 -1.58
N LEU A 313 15.81 12.04 -2.07
CA LEU A 313 14.71 11.36 -2.77
C LEU A 313 15.19 10.68 -4.06
N ALA A 314 16.09 11.31 -4.83
CA ALA A 314 16.72 10.69 -5.98
C ALA A 314 17.59 9.48 -5.58
N LEU A 315 18.25 9.54 -4.42
CA LEU A 315 18.99 8.41 -3.85
C LEU A 315 18.06 7.23 -3.51
N VAL A 316 16.85 7.45 -2.98
CA VAL A 316 15.87 6.36 -2.77
C VAL A 316 15.58 5.63 -4.08
N SER A 317 15.28 6.36 -5.16
CA SER A 317 15.00 5.75 -6.46
C SER A 317 16.24 5.07 -7.08
N ALA A 318 17.44 5.61 -6.86
CA ALA A 318 18.68 5.02 -7.36
C ALA A 318 19.07 3.75 -6.61
N LEU A 319 18.89 3.72 -5.28
CA LEU A 319 19.05 2.50 -4.46
C LEU A 319 18.06 1.41 -4.88
N TRP A 320 16.84 1.79 -5.24
CA TRP A 320 15.87 0.84 -5.78
C TRP A 320 16.31 0.25 -7.13
N CYS A 321 16.83 1.08 -8.04
CA CYS A 321 17.42 0.60 -9.30
C CYS A 321 18.57 -0.39 -9.04
N LEU A 322 19.46 -0.08 -8.08
CA LEU A 322 20.57 -0.95 -7.72
C LEU A 322 20.08 -2.28 -7.12
N TYR A 323 19.10 -2.23 -6.20
CA TYR A 323 18.43 -3.40 -5.63
C TYR A 323 17.84 -4.32 -6.71
N CYS A 324 17.27 -3.73 -7.77
CA CYS A 324 16.69 -4.47 -8.88
C CYS A 324 17.72 -5.16 -9.77
N LEU A 325 19.03 -4.94 -9.62
CA LEU A 325 20.05 -5.78 -10.28
C LEU A 325 20.02 -7.23 -9.81
N GLY A 326 19.46 -7.48 -8.61
CA GLY A 326 19.23 -8.82 -8.10
C GLY A 326 20.40 -9.42 -7.32
N THR A 327 21.34 -8.59 -6.86
CA THR A 327 22.47 -9.01 -6.03
C THR A 327 22.79 -7.91 -5.01
N ASP A 328 23.07 -8.29 -3.78
CA ASP A 328 23.56 -7.37 -2.73
C ASP A 328 25.06 -7.08 -2.87
N GLU A 329 25.61 -6.21 -2.03
CA GLU A 329 27.03 -5.80 -2.11
C GLU A 329 28.01 -6.88 -1.62
N ASN A 330 27.51 -7.95 -0.99
CA ASN A 330 28.29 -9.12 -0.61
C ASN A 330 28.29 -10.20 -1.72
N GLY A 331 27.61 -9.96 -2.84
CA GLY A 331 27.46 -10.93 -3.92
C GLY A 331 26.32 -11.94 -3.69
N THR A 332 25.48 -11.76 -2.67
CA THR A 332 24.35 -12.63 -2.39
C THR A 332 23.19 -12.32 -3.33
N PRO A 333 22.56 -13.32 -3.97
CA PRO A 333 21.39 -13.08 -4.81
C PRO A 333 20.21 -12.50 -4.03
N ILE A 334 19.60 -11.45 -4.58
CA ILE A 334 18.32 -10.90 -4.14
C ILE A 334 17.21 -11.53 -4.99
N ALA A 335 16.31 -12.25 -4.34
CA ALA A 335 15.21 -12.95 -5.00
C ALA A 335 14.17 -11.98 -5.62
N PRO A 336 13.42 -12.42 -6.65
CA PRO A 336 12.30 -11.67 -7.20
C PRO A 336 11.30 -11.22 -6.14
N ASN A 337 11.01 -9.91 -6.11
CA ASN A 337 10.21 -9.31 -5.04
C ASN A 337 9.27 -8.19 -5.54
N ASP A 338 8.87 -8.26 -6.81
CA ASP A 338 7.95 -7.29 -7.42
C ASP A 338 7.13 -8.00 -8.51
N PRO A 339 5.84 -7.70 -8.69
CA PRO A 339 5.05 -8.26 -9.78
C PRO A 339 5.65 -8.03 -11.18
N ALA A 340 6.41 -6.94 -11.36
CA ALA A 340 7.13 -6.59 -12.58
C ALA A 340 8.64 -6.92 -12.52
N TRP A 341 9.08 -7.80 -11.59
CA TRP A 341 10.50 -8.04 -11.33
C TRP A 341 11.32 -8.36 -12.58
N ALA A 342 10.82 -9.21 -13.48
CA ALA A 342 11.57 -9.59 -14.69
C ALA A 342 11.90 -8.37 -15.56
N GLN A 343 10.94 -7.45 -15.71
CA GLN A 343 11.13 -6.19 -16.43
C GLN A 343 12.11 -5.28 -15.68
N LEU A 344 11.90 -5.06 -14.37
CA LEU A 344 12.78 -4.22 -13.56
C LEU A 344 14.23 -4.72 -13.61
N ASN A 345 14.46 -6.02 -13.42
CA ASN A 345 15.79 -6.60 -13.44
C ASN A 345 16.48 -6.43 -14.79
N ALA A 346 15.75 -6.68 -15.89
CA ALA A 346 16.28 -6.49 -17.23
C ALA A 346 16.63 -5.03 -17.50
N THR A 347 15.76 -4.08 -17.12
CA THR A 347 16.00 -2.64 -17.29
C THR A 347 17.16 -2.14 -16.43
N ALA A 348 17.28 -2.59 -15.18
CA ALA A 348 18.39 -2.23 -14.30
C ALA A 348 19.74 -2.73 -14.86
N LYS A 349 19.79 -3.97 -15.36
CA LYS A 349 20.98 -4.54 -16.02
C LYS A 349 21.34 -3.76 -17.27
N MET A 350 20.37 -3.49 -18.15
CA MET A 350 20.59 -2.66 -19.34
C MET A 350 21.11 -1.27 -18.99
N ALA A 351 20.58 -0.62 -17.95
CA ALA A 351 21.06 0.68 -17.50
C ALA A 351 22.52 0.61 -17.05
N ARG A 352 22.89 -0.43 -16.28
CA ARG A 352 24.26 -0.63 -15.79
C ARG A 352 25.24 -0.97 -16.92
N ASP A 353 24.90 -1.95 -17.75
CA ASP A 353 25.78 -2.48 -18.80
C ASP A 353 26.11 -1.43 -19.88
N ASN A 354 25.21 -0.46 -20.10
CA ASN A 354 25.40 0.64 -21.04
C ASN A 354 25.88 1.96 -20.38
N ASP A 355 26.10 1.98 -19.06
CA ASP A 355 26.33 3.21 -18.28
C ASP A 355 25.32 4.34 -18.58
N ASP A 356 24.06 3.95 -18.74
CA ASP A 356 22.96 4.85 -19.10
C ASP A 356 21.80 4.77 -18.09
N PRO A 357 21.84 5.61 -17.03
CA PRO A 357 20.74 5.75 -16.07
C PRO A 357 19.39 6.17 -16.69
N SER A 358 19.38 6.75 -17.90
CA SER A 358 18.13 7.17 -18.55
C SER A 358 17.25 5.98 -18.97
N ILE A 359 17.87 4.81 -19.20
CA ILE A 359 17.15 3.56 -19.50
C ILE A 359 16.20 3.21 -18.35
N TRP A 360 16.64 3.33 -17.10
CA TRP A 360 15.79 3.11 -15.93
C TRP A 360 14.65 4.14 -15.84
N LEU A 361 14.98 5.41 -16.07
CA LEU A 361 14.01 6.50 -16.01
C LEU A 361 12.98 6.48 -17.16
N SER A 362 13.20 5.68 -18.21
CA SER A 362 12.26 5.53 -19.33
C SER A 362 10.93 4.87 -18.96
N MET A 363 10.83 4.27 -17.76
CA MET A 363 9.62 3.61 -17.26
C MET A 363 8.53 4.62 -16.87
N LYS A 364 7.81 5.15 -17.88
CA LYS A 364 6.77 6.19 -17.73
C LYS A 364 5.65 5.84 -16.75
N HIS A 365 5.30 4.57 -16.60
CA HIS A 365 4.27 4.15 -15.64
C HIS A 365 4.70 4.34 -14.17
N ILE A 366 6.01 4.47 -13.91
CA ILE A 366 6.56 4.74 -12.58
C ILE A 366 6.82 6.24 -12.40
N TYR A 367 7.55 6.83 -13.34
CA TYR A 367 8.04 8.21 -13.20
C TYR A 367 7.15 9.26 -13.89
N GLY A 368 6.07 8.85 -14.56
CA GLY A 368 5.15 9.77 -15.23
C GLY A 368 5.88 10.69 -16.22
N ASN A 369 5.49 11.97 -16.21
CA ASN A 369 6.13 13.01 -17.03
C ASN A 369 7.32 13.68 -16.33
N LEU A 370 7.59 13.37 -15.05
CA LEU A 370 8.71 13.96 -14.30
C LEU A 370 10.03 13.87 -15.07
N VAL A 371 10.27 12.72 -15.71
CA VAL A 371 11.49 12.45 -16.48
C VAL A 371 11.55 13.25 -17.76
N ALA A 372 10.43 13.66 -18.37
CA ALA A 372 10.44 14.57 -19.51
C ALA A 372 10.60 16.03 -19.05
N GLU A 373 9.94 16.39 -17.96
CA GLU A 373 9.78 17.78 -17.50
C GLU A 373 10.95 18.30 -16.63
N SER A 374 11.81 17.43 -16.08
CA SER A 374 12.86 17.83 -15.14
C SER A 374 14.27 17.32 -15.49
N ASP A 375 15.09 18.21 -16.05
CA ASP A 375 16.55 17.99 -16.16
C ASP A 375 17.20 17.79 -14.80
N ALA A 376 16.75 18.53 -13.78
CA ALA A 376 17.28 18.43 -12.43
C ALA A 376 17.14 17.02 -11.86
N PHE A 377 15.99 16.36 -12.07
CA PHE A 377 15.81 14.97 -11.64
C PHE A 377 16.70 14.01 -12.43
N ARG A 378 16.71 14.12 -13.77
CA ARG A 378 17.53 13.26 -14.63
C ARG A 378 19.00 13.31 -14.23
N GLN A 379 19.55 14.51 -14.06
CA GLN A 379 20.95 14.73 -13.71
C GLN A 379 21.28 14.23 -12.30
N GLN A 380 20.45 14.55 -11.31
CA GLN A 380 20.70 14.13 -9.93
C GLN A 380 20.56 12.61 -9.76
N PHE A 381 19.57 11.98 -10.40
CA PHE A 381 19.43 10.53 -10.42
C PHE A 381 20.64 9.86 -11.09
N ALA A 382 21.03 10.31 -12.29
CA ALA A 382 22.15 9.73 -13.03
C ALA A 382 23.48 9.84 -12.25
N LYS A 383 23.75 11.01 -11.66
CA LYS A 383 24.91 11.22 -10.80
C LYS A 383 24.92 10.26 -9.61
N THR A 384 23.77 10.09 -8.97
CA THR A 384 23.64 9.24 -7.77
C THR A 384 23.78 7.76 -8.11
N LEU A 385 23.14 7.31 -9.20
CA LEU A 385 23.19 5.92 -9.62
C LEU A 385 24.60 5.50 -10.07
N ARG A 386 25.32 6.36 -10.80
CA ARG A 386 26.72 6.10 -11.15
C ARG A 386 27.62 6.03 -9.91
N HIS A 387 27.43 6.93 -8.94
CA HIS A 387 28.17 6.87 -7.67
C HIS A 387 27.91 5.55 -6.94
N LEU A 388 26.66 5.06 -6.94
CA LEU A 388 26.31 3.75 -6.38
C LEU A 388 27.01 2.60 -7.12
N TRP A 389 27.05 2.61 -8.45
CA TRP A 389 27.73 1.57 -9.23
C TRP A 389 29.24 1.52 -8.97
N GLU A 390 29.87 2.67 -8.77
CA GLU A 390 31.32 2.79 -8.60
C GLU A 390 31.78 2.58 -7.15
N PHE A 391 31.06 3.17 -6.17
CA PHE A 391 31.51 3.26 -4.79
C PHE A 391 30.60 2.59 -3.76
N GLY A 392 29.45 2.05 -4.18
CA GLY A 392 28.53 1.34 -3.29
C GLY A 392 27.66 2.21 -2.39
N THR A 393 26.82 1.52 -1.61
CA THR A 393 25.72 2.07 -0.82
C THR A 393 26.21 2.92 0.33
N GLU A 394 27.18 2.45 1.11
CA GLU A 394 27.71 3.22 2.24
C GLU A 394 28.32 4.55 1.80
N SER A 395 29.07 4.54 0.69
CA SER A 395 29.67 5.75 0.11
C SER A 395 28.61 6.74 -0.35
N ALA A 396 27.54 6.27 -1.01
CA ALA A 396 26.43 7.13 -1.42
C ALA A 396 25.68 7.74 -0.21
N LEU A 397 25.48 6.96 0.86
CA LEU A 397 24.87 7.45 2.11
C LEU A 397 25.74 8.51 2.77
N LYS A 398 27.05 8.26 2.95
CA LYS A 398 28.01 9.24 3.50
C LYS A 398 28.02 10.54 2.70
N ARG A 399 28.09 10.42 1.37
CA ARG A 399 28.03 11.57 0.46
C ARG A 399 26.78 12.42 0.66
N TYR A 400 25.61 11.79 0.85
CA TYR A 400 24.37 12.51 1.11
C TYR A 400 24.36 13.18 2.50
N LEU A 401 24.96 12.53 3.49
CA LEU A 401 25.11 13.05 4.85
C LEU A 401 26.16 14.17 4.95
N GLY A 402 27.03 14.29 3.95
CA GLY A 402 28.12 15.27 3.93
C GLY A 402 29.37 14.81 4.68
N GLU A 403 29.56 13.50 4.80
CA GLU A 403 30.71 12.83 5.43
C GLU A 403 31.85 12.53 4.45
#